data_AF-A0A428WQD6-F1
#
_entry.id   AF-A0A428WQD6-F1
#
_cell.length_a   1.000
_cell.length_b   1.000
_cell.length_c   1.000
_cell.angle_alpha   90.00
_cell.angle_beta   90.00
_cell.angle_gamma   90.00
#
_symmetry.space_group_name_H-M   'P 1'
#
loop_
_entity.id
_entity.type
_entity.pdbx_description
1 polymer ?
#
loop_
_entity_poly.entity_id
_entity_poly.type
_entity_poly.pdbx_seq_one_letter_code
_entity_poly.pdbx_strand_id
1 'polypeptide(L)'
;MVGEGPPSRAGDEDPDSLAAILDSLGRDPALKLTDSGRAVLRWLASHALSPEDTGVFAAVPPHCANLVADIARRNAAIWQELANIVEQLSRDAM
;
A
#
# COMPACT_ATOMS: atom_id res chain seq x y z
N MET A 1 -24.50 16.94 -29.13
CA MET A 1 -23.94 15.58 -28.92
C MET A 1 -22.45 15.73 -28.66
N VAL A 2 -22.09 16.17 -27.45
CA VAL A 2 -20.69 16.17 -27.02
C VAL A 2 -20.53 14.90 -26.19
N GLY A 3 -19.88 13.90 -26.76
CA GLY A 3 -19.52 12.70 -26.04
C GLY A 3 -18.36 13.05 -25.11
N GLU A 4 -18.65 13.29 -23.84
CA GLU A 4 -17.65 13.13 -22.79
C GLU A 4 -17.24 11.65 -22.81
N GLY A 5 -16.05 11.38 -23.34
CA GLY A 5 -15.42 10.07 -23.17
C GLY A 5 -15.26 9.77 -21.68
N PRO A 6 -15.36 8.50 -21.26
CA PRO A 6 -15.21 8.14 -19.86
C PRO A 6 -13.85 8.65 -19.34
N PRO A 7 -13.76 9.12 -18.07
CA PRO A 7 -12.51 9.59 -17.50
C PRO A 7 -11.47 8.46 -17.62
N SER A 8 -10.37 8.79 -18.27
CA SER A 8 -9.23 7.91 -18.49
C SER A 8 -8.78 7.35 -17.14
N ARG A 9 -8.99 6.03 -16.93
CA ARG A 9 -8.44 5.25 -15.81
C ARG A 9 -6.92 4.98 -15.99
N ALA A 10 -6.22 5.83 -16.74
CA ALA A 10 -4.79 5.69 -17.02
C ALA A 10 -3.90 6.21 -15.87
N GLY A 11 -4.38 6.07 -14.62
CA GLY A 11 -3.58 6.27 -13.41
C GLY A 11 -3.23 4.95 -12.71
N ASP A 12 -3.74 3.82 -13.20
CA ASP A 12 -3.76 2.53 -12.49
C ASP A 12 -2.98 1.40 -13.23
N GLU A 13 -2.32 1.72 -14.35
CA GLU A 13 -1.59 0.74 -15.16
C GLU A 13 -0.11 0.57 -14.75
N ASP A 14 0.27 1.02 -13.55
CA ASP A 14 1.54 0.62 -12.97
C ASP A 14 1.35 -0.76 -12.31
N PRO A 15 1.87 -1.86 -12.88
CA PRO A 15 1.76 -3.18 -12.28
C PRO A 15 2.47 -3.26 -10.92
N ASP A 16 3.40 -2.34 -10.64
CA ASP A 16 4.10 -2.21 -9.37
C ASP A 16 3.38 -1.24 -8.40
N SER A 17 2.23 -0.68 -8.81
CA SER A 17 1.38 0.09 -7.91
C SER A 17 0.91 -0.77 -6.74
N LEU A 18 0.91 -0.17 -5.55
CA LEU A 18 0.39 -0.80 -4.34
C LEU A 18 -1.05 -1.30 -4.51
N ALA A 19 -1.88 -0.59 -5.28
CA ALA A 19 -3.24 -1.02 -5.60
C ALA A 19 -3.25 -2.31 -6.43
N ALA A 20 -2.38 -2.43 -7.43
CA ALA A 20 -2.24 -3.61 -8.28
C ALA A 20 -1.70 -4.82 -7.48
N ILE A 21 -0.73 -4.59 -6.59
CA ILE A 21 -0.17 -5.62 -5.71
C ILE A 21 -1.24 -6.14 -4.72
N LEU A 22 -2.02 -5.24 -4.12
CA LEU A 22 -3.12 -5.62 -3.21
C LEU A 22 -4.24 -6.37 -3.95
N ASP A 23 -4.59 -5.97 -5.17
CA ASP A 23 -5.59 -6.68 -5.97
C ASP A 23 -5.10 -8.08 -6.39
N SER A 24 -3.81 -8.22 -6.74
CA SER A 24 -3.18 -9.52 -7.01
C SER A 24 -3.25 -10.45 -5.80
N LEU A 25 -2.86 -9.96 -4.61
CA LEU A 25 -2.98 -10.69 -3.34
C LEU A 25 -4.45 -11.03 -3.02
N GLY A 26 -5.36 -10.11 -3.30
CA GLY A 26 -6.79 -10.29 -3.14
C GLY A 26 -7.40 -11.32 -4.09
N ARG A 27 -6.71 -11.76 -5.14
CA ARG A 27 -7.15 -12.85 -6.04
C ARG A 27 -6.72 -14.23 -5.57
N ASP A 28 -5.80 -14.32 -4.61
CA ASP A 28 -5.34 -15.60 -4.05
C ASP A 28 -6.45 -16.29 -3.23
N PRO A 29 -6.90 -17.50 -3.64
CA PRO A 29 -7.90 -18.26 -2.89
C PRO A 29 -7.49 -18.59 -1.45
N ALA A 30 -6.20 -18.84 -1.17
CA ALA A 30 -5.73 -19.18 0.17
C ALA A 30 -5.89 -18.01 1.15
N LEU A 31 -5.72 -16.77 0.66
CA LEU A 31 -5.92 -15.56 1.45
C LEU A 31 -7.40 -15.16 1.53
N LYS A 32 -8.15 -15.34 0.45
CA LYS A 32 -9.59 -15.03 0.42
C LYS A 32 -10.43 -15.97 1.28
N LEU A 33 -10.08 -17.25 1.31
CA LEU A 33 -10.89 -18.29 1.95
C LEU A 33 -10.63 -18.41 3.45
N THR A 34 -9.59 -17.75 3.98
CA THR A 34 -9.26 -17.76 5.42
C THR A 34 -9.59 -16.41 6.06
N ASP A 35 -10.10 -16.43 7.31
CA ASP A 35 -10.30 -15.21 8.09
C ASP A 35 -8.99 -14.45 8.33
N SER A 36 -7.92 -15.20 8.60
CA SER A 36 -6.58 -14.66 8.79
C SER A 36 -6.05 -13.96 7.54
N GLY A 37 -6.23 -14.54 6.35
CA GLY A 37 -5.81 -13.93 5.08
C GLY A 37 -6.56 -12.63 4.77
N ARG A 38 -7.88 -12.60 4.98
CA ARG A 38 -8.68 -11.36 4.83
C ARG A 38 -8.31 -10.29 5.85
N ALA A 39 -7.94 -10.68 7.07
CA ALA A 39 -7.47 -9.74 8.09
C ALA A 39 -6.14 -9.09 7.68
N VAL A 40 -5.21 -9.88 7.14
CA VAL A 40 -3.93 -9.37 6.60
C VAL A 40 -4.16 -8.41 5.44
N LEU A 41 -4.99 -8.76 4.46
CA LEU A 41 -5.30 -7.90 3.31
C LEU A 41 -5.88 -6.55 3.75
N ARG A 42 -6.83 -6.55 4.69
CA ARG A 42 -7.43 -5.32 5.20
C ARG A 42 -6.44 -4.47 5.98
N TRP A 43 -5.59 -5.11 6.78
CA TRP A 43 -4.55 -4.42 7.54
C TRP A 43 -3.54 -3.76 6.59
N LEU A 44 -3.06 -4.48 5.57
CA LEU A 44 -2.16 -3.93 4.54
C LEU A 44 -2.80 -2.76 3.79
N ALA A 45 -4.05 -2.91 3.33
CA ALA A 45 -4.78 -1.85 2.64
C ALA A 45 -5.00 -0.60 3.52
N SER A 46 -5.17 -0.75 4.83
CA SER A 46 -5.34 0.39 5.75
C SER A 46 -4.05 1.18 6.04
N HIS A 47 -2.88 0.58 5.80
CA HIS A 47 -1.58 1.24 5.99
C HIS A 47 -0.90 1.62 4.66
N ALA A 48 -1.57 1.37 3.55
CA ALA A 48 -1.20 1.85 2.24
C ALA A 48 -1.39 3.38 2.19
N LEU A 49 -0.29 4.14 2.17
CA LEU A 49 -0.35 5.54 1.77
C LEU A 49 -0.28 5.59 0.26
N SER A 50 -1.37 5.99 -0.39
CA SER A 50 -1.34 6.25 -1.82
C SER A 50 -0.75 7.65 -2.08
N PRO A 51 -0.07 7.88 -3.22
CA PRO A 51 0.38 9.22 -3.60
C PRO A 51 -0.75 10.27 -3.56
N GLU A 52 -1.99 9.86 -3.80
CA GLU A 52 -3.18 10.71 -3.71
C GLU A 52 -3.56 11.11 -2.27
N ASP A 53 -3.17 10.33 -1.26
CA ASP A 53 -3.38 10.64 0.16
C ASP A 53 -2.39 11.67 0.69
N THR A 54 -1.33 11.98 -0.06
CA THR A 54 -0.27 12.89 0.40
C THR A 54 -0.73 14.34 0.58
N GLY A 55 -1.89 14.70 0.01
CA GLY A 55 -2.51 16.02 0.15
C GLY A 55 -2.81 16.40 1.60
N VAL A 56 -3.06 15.43 2.49
CA VAL A 56 -3.27 15.70 3.93
C VAL A 56 -2.02 16.28 4.60
N PHE A 57 -0.83 15.96 4.08
CA PHE A 57 0.42 16.47 4.63
C PHE A 57 0.71 17.92 4.23
N ALA A 58 -0.03 18.48 3.27
CA ALA A 58 0.04 19.91 2.95
C ALA A 58 -0.43 20.80 4.13
N ALA A 59 -1.21 20.25 5.05
CA ALA A 59 -1.63 20.94 6.27
C ALA A 59 -0.56 20.94 7.38
N VAL A 60 0.56 20.21 7.20
CA VAL A 60 1.62 20.11 8.20
C VAL A 60 2.40 21.44 8.26
N PRO A 61 2.51 22.08 9.44
CA PRO A 61 3.32 23.28 9.59
C PRO A 61 4.79 23.04 9.22
N PRO A 62 5.50 24.00 8.60
CA PRO A 62 6.88 23.81 8.14
C PRO A 62 7.85 23.36 9.24
N HIS A 63 7.65 23.82 10.48
CA HIS A 63 8.49 23.44 11.62
C HIS A 63 8.21 22.01 12.14
N CYS A 64 7.06 21.42 11.80
CA CYS A 64 6.70 20.04 12.10
C CYS A 64 7.07 19.07 10.96
N ALA A 65 7.35 19.58 9.76
CA ALA A 65 7.64 18.76 8.58
C ALA A 65 8.81 17.79 8.82
N ASN A 66 9.86 18.23 9.52
CA ASN A 66 11.00 17.37 9.87
C ASN A 66 10.59 16.20 10.78
N LEU A 67 9.71 16.43 11.76
CA LEU A 67 9.23 15.38 12.64
C LEU A 67 8.33 14.38 11.89
N VAL A 68 7.46 14.88 11.01
CA VAL A 68 6.63 14.01 10.16
C VAL A 68 7.50 13.18 9.21
N ALA A 69 8.53 13.79 8.61
CA ALA A 69 9.49 13.09 7.76
C ALA A 69 10.29 12.02 8.55
N ASP A 70 10.64 12.29 9.81
CA ASP A 70 11.32 11.32 10.68
C ASP A 70 10.41 10.15 11.05
N ILE A 71 9.13 10.40 11.31
CA ILE A 71 8.13 9.35 11.55
C ILE A 71 7.95 8.50 10.30
N ALA A 72 7.78 9.12 9.13
CA ALA A 72 7.65 8.42 7.85
C ALA A 72 8.86 7.53 7.57
N ARG A 73 10.08 8.02 7.80
CA ARG A 73 11.31 7.25 7.65
C ARG A 73 11.41 6.06 8.61
N ARG A 74 11.02 6.24 9.87
CA ARG A 74 10.98 5.13 10.84
C ARG A 74 9.95 4.08 10.46
N ASN A 75 8.77 4.49 10.01
CA ASN A 75 7.77 3.57 9.50
C ASN A 75 8.32 2.80 8.29
N ALA A 76 8.95 3.47 7.34
CA ALA A 76 9.57 2.81 6.18
C ALA A 76 10.61 1.76 6.60
N ALA A 77 11.43 2.04 7.62
CA ALA A 77 12.38 1.06 8.15
C ALA A 77 11.70 -0.19 8.74
N ILE A 78 10.60 0.00 9.49
CA ILE A 78 9.80 -1.10 10.04
C ILE A 78 9.17 -1.94 8.92
N TRP A 79 8.63 -1.28 7.89
CA TRP A 79 8.07 -1.96 6.72
C TRP A 79 9.13 -2.76 5.97
N GLN A 80 10.34 -2.24 5.86
CA GLN A 80 11.45 -2.97 5.24
C GLN A 80 11.86 -4.20 6.05
N GLU A 81 11.91 -4.10 7.37
CA GLU A 81 12.19 -5.24 8.25
C GLU A 81 11.09 -6.31 8.15
N LEU A 82 9.83 -5.90 8.14
CA LEU A 82 8.70 -6.80 7.94
C LEU A 82 8.80 -7.56 6.61
N ALA A 83 9.14 -6.86 5.51
CA ALA A 83 9.34 -7.48 4.21
C ALA A 83 10.43 -8.58 4.28
N ASN A 84 11.57 -8.27 4.89
CA ASN A 84 12.67 -9.24 5.06
C ASN A 84 12.23 -10.47 5.86
N ILE A 85 11.44 -10.29 6.93
CA ILE A 85 10.90 -11.39 7.74
C ILE A 85 9.97 -12.27 6.91
N VAL A 86 9.02 -11.67 6.17
CA VAL A 86 8.06 -12.42 5.34
C VAL A 86 8.77 -13.20 4.24
N GLU A 87 9.76 -12.59 3.58
CA GLU A 87 10.59 -13.28 2.59
C GLU A 87 11.38 -14.44 3.20
N GLN A 88 11.90 -14.27 4.41
CA GLN A 88 12.61 -15.34 5.11
C GLN A 88 11.69 -16.51 5.45
N LEU A 89 10.49 -16.22 5.98
CA LEU A 89 9.48 -17.25 6.25
C LEU A 89 9.09 -18.01 4.97
N SER A 90 9.00 -17.33 3.83
CA SER A 90 8.74 -17.98 2.54
C SER A 90 9.87 -18.90 2.10
N ARG A 91 11.14 -18.56 2.40
CA ARG A 91 12.30 -19.41 2.09
C ARG A 91 12.37 -20.62 2.99
N ASP A 92 12.06 -20.47 4.27
CA ASP A 92 12.13 -21.55 5.27
C ASP A 92 11.00 -22.58 5.11
N ALA A 93 9.91 -22.19 4.45
CA ALA A 93 8.78 -23.07 4.13
C ALA A 93 8.99 -23.94 2.87
N MET A 94 10.09 -23.73 2.13
CA MET A 94 10.50 -24.50 0.94
C MET A 94 11.55 -25.56 1.28
#